data_AF-I6Y870-F1
#
_entry.id   AF-I6Y870-F1
#
_cell.length_a   1.000
_cell.length_b   1.000
_cell.length_c   1.000
_cell.angle_alpha   90.00
_cell.angle_beta   90.00
_cell.angle_gamma   90.00
#
_symmetry.space_group_name_H-M   'P 1'
#
loop_
_entity.id
_entity.type
_entity.pdbx_description
1 polymer ?
#
loop_
_entity_poly.entity_id
_entity_poly.type
_entity_poly.pdbx_seq_one_letter_code
_entity_poly.pdbx_strand_id
1 'polypeptide(L)'
;MTTHAVIITYLRDQTQPAVDAIGGFYRTCVLTGKALVRRPFHWREAIEQGWFITSVSLLPTLAVSIPLTVLIIFTLNILLAEFGAADISGAGAALGAVTQLGPLTTVLVIAGAGATAICADLGARTIREEIDAMEVLGIDPIHRLVVPRVVAATIVAALLNGAVITIGLVGGFVFSVFIQHVSAGAYVGTLTLVTGLPEVIISVVKSATFGLIAGLVGCYRGLTTKGGPKGVGTAVNETLVLCVIALFATNVVLTTIGVRFGTGH
;
A
#
# COMPACT_ATOMS: atom_id res chain seq x y z
N MET A 1 -49.06 -6.78 -9.28
CA MET A 1 -47.59 -6.99 -9.34
C MET A 1 -47.18 -7.59 -8.00
N THR A 2 -46.77 -8.85 -7.99
CA THR A 2 -46.50 -9.63 -6.76
C THR A 2 -45.27 -9.09 -6.05
N THR A 3 -45.30 -9.00 -4.71
CA THR A 3 -44.21 -8.51 -3.85
C THR A 3 -42.84 -9.13 -4.19
N HIS A 4 -42.84 -10.37 -4.68
CA HIS A 4 -41.64 -11.05 -5.18
C HIS A 4 -40.98 -10.35 -6.38
N ALA A 5 -41.73 -9.79 -7.32
CA ALA A 5 -41.16 -9.10 -8.47
C ALA A 5 -40.44 -7.81 -8.06
N VAL A 6 -41.00 -7.06 -7.10
CA VAL A 6 -40.38 -5.84 -6.57
C VAL A 6 -39.09 -6.16 -5.82
N ILE A 7 -39.08 -7.22 -4.99
CA ILE A 7 -37.86 -7.64 -4.27
C ILE A 7 -36.78 -8.08 -5.25
N ILE A 8 -37.11 -8.84 -6.30
CA ILE A 8 -36.13 -9.28 -7.30
C ILE A 8 -35.58 -8.09 -8.08
N THR A 9 -36.41 -7.12 -8.49
CA THR A 9 -35.94 -5.91 -9.19
C THR A 9 -35.09 -5.05 -8.27
N TYR A 10 -35.49 -4.87 -7.01
CA TYR A 10 -34.70 -4.12 -6.02
C TYR A 10 -33.34 -4.76 -5.75
N LEU A 11 -33.31 -6.09 -5.52
CA LEU A 11 -32.06 -6.82 -5.34
C LEU A 11 -31.20 -6.78 -6.61
N ARG A 12 -31.80 -6.87 -7.80
CA ARG A 12 -31.09 -6.75 -9.07
C ARG A 12 -30.49 -5.35 -9.24
N ASP A 13 -31.26 -4.28 -9.00
CA ASP A 13 -30.80 -2.90 -9.12
C ASP A 13 -29.71 -2.56 -8.11
N GLN A 14 -29.70 -3.22 -6.94
CA GLN A 14 -28.65 -3.07 -5.94
C GLN A 14 -27.40 -3.90 -6.24
N THR A 15 -27.56 -5.08 -6.84
CA THR A 15 -26.44 -6.01 -7.12
C THR A 15 -25.75 -5.74 -8.46
N GLN A 16 -26.49 -5.30 -9.49
CA GLN A 16 -25.93 -5.05 -10.82
C GLN A 16 -24.79 -4.01 -10.82
N PRO A 17 -24.92 -2.83 -10.17
CA PRO A 17 -23.83 -1.87 -10.14
C PRO A 17 -22.57 -2.41 -9.46
N ALA A 18 -22.73 -3.24 -8.42
CA ALA A 18 -21.61 -3.87 -7.73
C ALA A 18 -20.93 -4.93 -8.61
N VAL A 19 -21.72 -5.74 -9.32
CA VAL A 19 -21.19 -6.75 -10.26
C VAL A 19 -20.46 -6.08 -11.42
N ASP A 20 -21.02 -5.00 -11.98
CA ASP A 20 -20.39 -4.23 -13.06
C ASP A 20 -19.11 -3.55 -12.59
N ALA A 21 -19.08 -3.05 -11.35
CA ALA A 21 -17.88 -2.48 -10.76
C ALA A 21 -16.77 -3.54 -10.56
N ILE A 22 -17.11 -4.72 -10.06
CA ILE A 22 -16.18 -5.83 -9.90
C ILE A 22 -15.67 -6.31 -11.26
N GLY A 23 -16.56 -6.47 -12.25
CA GLY A 23 -16.21 -6.86 -13.61
C GLY A 23 -15.32 -5.84 -14.29
N GLY A 24 -15.60 -4.54 -14.12
CA GLY A 24 -14.78 -3.44 -14.60
C GLY A 24 -13.39 -3.43 -13.95
N PHE A 25 -13.31 -3.59 -12.63
CA PHE A 25 -12.04 -3.66 -11.91
C PHE A 25 -11.21 -4.86 -12.36
N TYR A 26 -11.83 -6.04 -12.46
CA TYR A 26 -11.18 -7.25 -12.97
C TYR A 26 -10.64 -7.05 -14.39
N ARG A 27 -11.43 -6.42 -15.27
CA ARG A 27 -11.00 -6.06 -16.61
C ARG A 27 -9.78 -5.13 -16.58
N THR A 28 -9.79 -4.09 -15.74
CA THR A 28 -8.64 -3.19 -15.58
C THR A 28 -7.41 -3.96 -15.11
N CYS A 29 -7.52 -4.84 -14.11
CA CYS A 29 -6.41 -5.68 -13.65
C CYS A 29 -5.83 -6.54 -14.79
N VAL A 30 -6.68 -7.22 -15.56
CA VAL A 30 -6.24 -8.07 -16.68
C VAL A 30 -5.62 -7.24 -17.80
N LEU A 31 -6.21 -6.10 -18.16
CA LEU A 31 -5.69 -5.22 -19.20
C LEU A 31 -4.36 -4.59 -18.78
N THR A 32 -4.22 -4.13 -17.54
CA THR A 32 -2.97 -3.61 -17.00
C THR A 32 -1.89 -4.70 -17.00
N GLY A 33 -2.22 -5.93 -16.59
CA GLY A 33 -1.28 -7.06 -16.64
C GLY A 33 -0.81 -7.38 -18.06
N LYS A 34 -1.72 -7.39 -19.04
CA LYS A 34 -1.37 -7.56 -20.46
C LYS A 34 -0.57 -6.39 -21.02
N ALA A 35 -0.93 -5.17 -20.63
CA ALA A 35 -0.29 -3.94 -21.08
C ALA A 35 1.11 -3.75 -20.48
N LEU A 36 1.37 -4.30 -19.28
CA LEU A 36 2.70 -4.29 -18.66
C LEU A 36 3.75 -5.04 -19.50
N VAL A 37 3.32 -6.08 -20.24
CA VAL A 37 4.19 -6.87 -21.11
C VAL A 37 4.37 -6.23 -22.51
N ARG A 38 3.50 -5.29 -22.89
CA ARG A 38 3.60 -4.60 -24.18
C ARG A 38 4.74 -3.58 -24.14
N ARG A 39 5.64 -3.64 -25.12
CA ARG A 39 6.66 -2.61 -25.39
C ARG A 39 6.11 -1.63 -26.45
N PRO A 40 6.39 -0.32 -26.40
CA PRO A 40 7.35 0.37 -25.52
C PRO A 40 6.76 0.86 -24.19
N PHE A 41 7.48 0.62 -23.10
CA PHE A 41 7.12 1.11 -21.78
C PHE A 41 7.49 2.60 -21.61
N HIS A 42 6.54 3.40 -21.12
CA HIS A 42 6.71 4.84 -20.94
C HIS A 42 7.44 5.17 -19.62
N TRP A 43 8.75 4.89 -19.54
CA TRP A 43 9.55 5.07 -18.32
C TRP A 43 9.56 6.50 -17.76
N ARG A 44 9.51 7.51 -18.63
CA ARG A 44 9.49 8.92 -18.21
C ARG A 44 8.26 9.22 -17.37
N GLU A 45 7.09 8.80 -17.86
CA GLU A 45 5.83 8.93 -17.13
C GLU A 45 5.88 8.14 -15.80
N ALA A 46 6.45 6.93 -15.80
CA ALA A 46 6.55 6.15 -14.56
C ALA A 46 7.41 6.83 -13.49
N ILE A 47 8.50 7.51 -13.89
CA ILE A 47 9.36 8.27 -12.97
C ILE A 47 8.64 9.52 -12.47
N GLU A 48 7.96 10.26 -13.34
CA GLU A 48 7.18 11.45 -12.96
C GLU A 48 6.04 11.10 -11.99
N GLN A 49 5.31 10.01 -12.27
CA GLN A 49 4.29 9.48 -11.36
C GLN A 49 4.92 8.97 -10.06
N GLY A 50 6.10 8.37 -10.11
CA GLY A 50 6.85 7.96 -8.92
C GLY A 50 7.19 9.15 -8.02
N TRP A 51 7.66 10.26 -8.60
CA TRP A 51 7.92 11.50 -7.87
C TRP A 51 6.64 12.09 -7.26
N PHE A 52 5.55 12.10 -8.01
CA PHE A 52 4.26 12.56 -7.51
C PHE A 52 3.78 11.73 -6.31
N ILE A 53 3.74 10.39 -6.44
CA ILE A 53 3.30 9.48 -5.36
C ILE A 53 4.23 9.60 -4.15
N THR A 54 5.53 9.72 -4.37
CA THR A 54 6.51 9.88 -3.28
C THR A 54 6.30 11.20 -2.54
N SER A 55 6.11 12.31 -3.26
CA SER A 55 5.97 13.63 -2.63
C SER A 55 4.71 13.73 -1.76
N VAL A 56 3.59 13.14 -2.17
CA VAL A 56 2.36 13.10 -1.36
C VAL A 56 2.44 12.10 -0.19
N SER A 57 3.27 11.07 -0.31
CA SER A 57 3.33 9.98 0.67
C SER A 57 4.45 10.14 1.70
N LEU A 58 5.52 10.86 1.39
CA LEU A 58 6.72 10.92 2.24
C LEU A 58 6.44 11.58 3.60
N LEU A 59 5.76 12.72 3.62
CA LEU A 59 5.45 13.43 4.87
C LEU A 59 4.51 12.61 5.77
N PRO A 60 3.38 12.05 5.28
CA PRO A 60 2.57 11.12 6.06
C PRO A 60 3.36 9.90 6.56
N THR A 61 4.28 9.36 5.75
CA THR A 61 5.14 8.23 6.15
C THR A 61 6.00 8.57 7.35
N LEU A 62 6.69 9.71 7.34
CA LEU A 62 7.50 10.16 8.46
C LEU A 62 6.63 10.43 9.71
N ALA A 63 5.49 11.10 9.52
CA ALA A 63 4.60 11.47 10.61
C ALA A 63 3.96 10.24 11.30
N VAL A 64 3.62 9.19 10.54
CA VAL A 64 2.98 7.98 11.07
C VAL A 64 4.01 6.97 11.60
N SER A 65 5.19 6.88 10.99
CA SER A 65 6.22 5.92 11.39
C SER A 65 6.78 6.20 12.78
N ILE A 66 6.95 7.46 13.19
CA ILE A 66 7.50 7.81 14.51
C ILE A 66 6.58 7.32 15.65
N PRO A 67 5.28 7.68 15.72
CA PRO A 67 4.39 7.16 16.76
C PRO A 67 4.22 5.64 16.71
N LEU A 68 4.17 5.03 15.53
CA LEU A 68 4.08 3.57 15.41
C LEU A 68 5.36 2.87 15.90
N THR A 69 6.52 3.48 15.70
CA THR A 69 7.81 3.01 16.25
C THR A 69 7.78 2.97 17.76
N VAL A 70 7.36 4.07 18.38
CA VAL A 70 7.18 4.16 19.82
C VAL A 70 6.20 3.08 20.31
N LEU A 71 5.04 2.96 19.67
CA LEU A 71 4.00 2.03 20.10
C LEU A 71 4.45 0.55 20.00
N ILE A 72 5.03 0.14 18.87
CA ILE A 72 5.35 -1.27 18.62
C ILE A 72 6.69 -1.65 19.27
N ILE A 73 7.76 -0.93 18.93
CA ILE A 73 9.11 -1.33 19.34
C ILE A 73 9.33 -1.07 20.82
N PHE A 74 8.87 0.06 21.36
CA PHE A 74 9.17 0.37 22.76
C PHE A 74 8.34 -0.49 23.71
N THR A 75 7.07 -0.78 23.37
CA THR A 75 6.26 -1.71 24.16
C THR A 75 6.88 -3.11 24.16
N LEU A 76 7.37 -3.61 23.02
CA LEU A 76 8.08 -4.88 22.95
C LEU A 76 9.37 -4.85 23.80
N ASN A 77 10.14 -3.78 23.75
CA ASN A 77 11.38 -3.65 24.51
C ASN A 77 11.16 -3.52 26.02
N ILE A 78 10.06 -2.88 26.46
CA ILE A 78 9.67 -2.84 27.88
C ILE A 78 9.35 -4.26 28.36
N LEU A 79 8.59 -5.03 27.57
CA LEU A 79 8.32 -6.44 27.89
C LEU A 79 9.60 -7.28 27.96
N LEU A 80 10.53 -7.11 27.02
CA LEU A 80 11.82 -7.80 27.05
C LEU A 80 12.64 -7.45 28.30
N ALA A 81 12.62 -6.19 28.73
CA ALA A 81 13.30 -5.76 29.95
C ALA A 81 12.69 -6.39 31.22
N GLU A 82 11.37 -6.50 31.29
CA GLU A 82 10.66 -7.18 32.39
C GLU A 82 11.06 -8.66 32.53
N PHE A 83 11.34 -9.34 31.41
CA PHE A 83 11.82 -10.74 31.40
C PHE A 83 13.34 -10.87 31.57
N GLY A 84 14.08 -9.78 31.83
CA GLY A 84 15.55 -9.80 31.93
C GLY A 84 16.26 -10.05 30.59
N ALA A 85 15.56 -9.87 29.47
CA ALA A 85 16.03 -10.10 28.12
C ALA A 85 16.29 -8.78 27.37
N ALA A 86 16.64 -7.70 28.08
CA ALA A 86 16.90 -6.38 27.49
C ALA A 86 18.03 -6.40 26.45
N ASP A 87 19.01 -7.29 26.61
CA ASP A 87 20.15 -7.44 25.69
C ASP A 87 19.75 -7.91 24.29
N ILE A 88 18.58 -8.55 24.13
CA ILE A 88 18.02 -8.98 22.83
C ILE A 88 16.98 -7.99 22.28
N SER A 89 16.91 -6.78 22.83
CA SER A 89 16.01 -5.70 22.34
C SER A 89 16.21 -5.38 20.86
N GLY A 90 17.44 -5.51 20.34
CA GLY A 90 17.72 -5.35 18.91
C GLY A 90 16.96 -6.34 18.03
N ALA A 91 16.90 -7.61 18.45
CA ALA A 91 16.15 -8.65 17.76
C ALA A 91 14.64 -8.33 17.72
N GLY A 92 14.09 -7.87 18.86
CA GLY A 92 12.69 -7.46 18.97
C GLY A 92 12.36 -6.23 18.11
N ALA A 93 13.24 -5.23 18.12
CA ALA A 93 13.09 -4.03 17.30
C ALA A 93 13.14 -4.35 15.81
N ALA A 94 14.06 -5.21 15.38
CA ALA A 94 14.15 -5.63 13.98
C ALA A 94 12.93 -6.44 13.54
N LEU A 95 12.46 -7.39 14.37
CA LEU A 95 11.24 -8.15 14.11
C LEU A 95 10.02 -7.24 14.00
N GLY A 96 9.83 -6.34 14.95
CA GLY A 96 8.74 -5.37 14.96
C GLY A 96 8.78 -4.42 13.77
N ALA A 97 9.96 -3.87 13.46
CA ALA A 97 10.16 -2.94 12.35
C ALA A 97 9.88 -3.58 10.99
N VAL A 98 10.49 -4.74 10.71
CA VAL A 98 10.45 -5.40 9.40
C VAL A 98 9.10 -6.07 9.14
N THR A 99 8.54 -6.76 10.14
CA THR A 99 7.37 -7.63 9.93
C THR A 99 6.03 -6.94 10.15
N GLN A 100 5.98 -5.92 11.01
CA GLN A 100 4.73 -5.24 11.38
C GLN A 100 4.74 -3.78 10.95
N LEU A 101 5.70 -3.00 11.46
CA LEU A 101 5.69 -1.55 11.35
C LEU A 101 5.80 -1.08 9.89
N GLY A 102 6.74 -1.66 9.13
CA GLY A 102 6.88 -1.42 7.69
C GLY A 102 5.57 -1.64 6.93
N PRO A 103 5.05 -2.89 6.87
CA PRO A 103 3.81 -3.21 6.18
C PRO A 103 2.61 -2.38 6.63
N LEU A 104 2.39 -2.18 7.93
CA LEU A 104 1.26 -1.40 8.45
C LEU A 104 1.32 0.07 8.01
N THR A 105 2.49 0.70 8.12
CA THR A 105 2.67 2.09 7.70
C THR A 105 2.49 2.22 6.20
N THR A 106 3.05 1.29 5.41
CA THR A 106 2.87 1.27 3.95
C THR A 106 1.39 1.16 3.58
N VAL A 107 0.62 0.27 4.21
CA VAL A 107 -0.83 0.14 3.96
C VAL A 107 -1.55 1.47 4.20
N LEU A 108 -1.31 2.10 5.35
CA LEU A 108 -1.97 3.36 5.71
C LEU A 108 -1.64 4.49 4.73
N VAL A 109 -0.36 4.67 4.40
CA VAL A 109 0.08 5.77 3.56
C VAL A 109 -0.27 5.54 2.09
N ILE A 110 -0.05 4.33 1.56
CA ILE A 110 -0.32 4.07 0.15
C ILE A 110 -1.82 4.07 -0.14
N ALA A 111 -2.66 3.60 0.80
CA ALA A 111 -4.10 3.73 0.69
C ALA A 111 -4.55 5.19 0.84
N GLY A 112 -4.02 5.90 1.84
CA GLY A 112 -4.49 7.22 2.25
C GLY A 112 -4.01 8.38 1.38
N ALA A 113 -2.75 8.37 0.97
CA ALA A 113 -2.15 9.43 0.16
C ALA A 113 -1.88 8.99 -1.29
N GLY A 114 -1.31 7.80 -1.49
CA GLY A 114 -0.93 7.33 -2.81
C GLY A 114 -2.13 7.06 -3.73
N ALA A 115 -3.00 6.13 -3.35
CA ALA A 115 -4.16 5.71 -4.16
C ALA A 115 -5.18 6.84 -4.36
N THR A 116 -5.42 7.63 -3.33
CA THR A 116 -6.33 8.80 -3.38
C THR A 116 -5.80 9.89 -4.30
N ALA A 117 -4.50 10.19 -4.28
CA ALA A 117 -3.89 11.14 -5.20
C ALA A 117 -3.94 10.65 -6.66
N ILE A 118 -3.70 9.36 -6.89
CA ILE A 118 -3.86 8.73 -8.21
C ILE A 118 -5.32 8.85 -8.69
N CYS A 119 -6.28 8.55 -7.82
CA CYS A 119 -7.72 8.67 -8.12
C CYS A 119 -8.13 10.11 -8.40
N ALA A 120 -7.63 11.07 -7.62
CA ALA A 120 -7.95 12.49 -7.79
C ALA A 120 -7.43 13.03 -9.12
N ASP A 121 -6.18 12.72 -9.48
CA ASP A 121 -5.60 13.15 -10.75
C ASP A 121 -6.31 12.51 -11.95
N LEU A 122 -6.56 11.20 -11.94
CA LEU A 122 -7.32 10.56 -13.04
C LEU A 122 -8.77 11.03 -13.08
N GLY A 123 -9.43 11.15 -11.93
CA GLY A 123 -10.79 11.66 -11.85
C GLY A 123 -10.91 13.07 -12.41
N ALA A 124 -9.93 13.94 -12.12
CA ALA A 124 -9.85 15.29 -12.70
C ALA A 124 -9.68 15.27 -14.23
N ARG A 125 -8.89 14.34 -14.78
CA ARG A 125 -8.73 14.17 -16.24
C ARG A 125 -9.98 13.61 -16.89
N THR A 126 -10.66 12.68 -16.23
CA THR A 126 -11.92 12.10 -16.69
C THR A 126 -13.02 13.16 -16.78
N ILE A 127 -13.20 14.01 -15.75
CA ILE A 127 -14.23 15.07 -15.80
C ILE A 127 -13.91 16.20 -16.78
N ARG A 128 -12.65 16.30 -17.24
CA ARG A 128 -12.20 17.24 -18.27
C ARG A 128 -12.21 16.64 -19.68
N GLU A 129 -12.76 15.44 -19.84
CA GLU A 129 -12.87 14.70 -21.12
C GLU A 129 -11.50 14.40 -21.77
N GLU A 130 -10.39 14.50 -21.03
CA GLU A 130 -9.06 14.21 -21.54
C GLU A 130 -8.89 12.72 -21.89
N ILE A 131 -9.53 11.84 -21.11
CA ILE A 131 -9.49 10.38 -21.34
C ILE A 131 -10.25 10.02 -22.62
N ASP A 132 -11.42 10.61 -22.82
CA ASP A 132 -12.24 10.38 -24.02
C ASP A 132 -11.54 10.91 -25.26
N ALA A 133 -10.88 12.07 -25.16
CA ALA A 133 -10.05 12.62 -26.23
C ALA A 133 -8.90 11.67 -26.61
N MET A 134 -8.24 11.02 -25.63
CA MET A 134 -7.22 10.01 -25.90
C MET A 134 -7.78 8.80 -26.65
N GLU A 135 -8.97 8.32 -26.27
CA GLU A 135 -9.62 7.19 -26.94
C GLU A 135 -10.00 7.52 -28.40
N VAL A 136 -10.50 8.74 -28.65
CA VAL A 136 -10.80 9.23 -30.02
C VAL A 136 -9.54 9.31 -30.89
N LEU A 137 -8.39 9.65 -30.29
CA LEU A 137 -7.08 9.66 -30.96
C LEU A 137 -6.48 8.25 -31.13
N GLY A 138 -7.16 7.18 -30.69
CA GLY A 138 -6.69 5.81 -30.77
C GLY A 138 -5.58 5.47 -29.76
N ILE A 139 -5.42 6.28 -28.71
CA ILE A 139 -4.42 6.06 -27.65
C ILE A 139 -5.08 5.28 -26.51
N ASP A 140 -4.59 4.07 -26.24
CA ASP A 140 -5.10 3.24 -25.13
C ASP A 140 -4.78 3.89 -23.75
N PRO A 141 -5.80 4.35 -23.00
CA PRO A 141 -5.61 5.01 -21.70
C PRO A 141 -5.03 4.05 -20.64
N ILE A 142 -5.29 2.74 -20.74
CA ILE A 142 -4.75 1.77 -19.78
C ILE A 142 -3.23 1.68 -19.93
N HIS A 143 -2.74 1.55 -21.17
CA HIS A 143 -1.32 1.48 -21.45
C HIS A 143 -0.60 2.80 -21.16
N ARG A 144 -1.23 3.95 -21.45
CA ARG A 144 -0.60 5.27 -21.30
C ARG A 144 -0.65 5.84 -19.88
N LEU A 145 -1.72 5.60 -19.13
CA LEU A 145 -1.94 6.23 -17.83
C LEU A 145 -1.87 5.24 -16.67
N VAL A 146 -2.50 4.07 -16.80
CA VAL A 146 -2.63 3.11 -15.69
C VAL A 146 -1.31 2.36 -15.45
N VAL A 147 -0.70 1.82 -16.50
CA VAL A 147 0.54 1.02 -16.38
C VAL A 147 1.67 1.80 -15.70
N PRO A 148 2.03 3.04 -16.12
CA PRO A 148 3.10 3.79 -15.46
C PRO A 148 2.82 4.08 -13.98
N ARG A 149 1.56 4.39 -13.64
CA ARG A 149 1.15 4.68 -12.25
C ARG A 149 1.19 3.45 -11.36
N VAL A 150 0.76 2.30 -11.85
CA VAL A 150 0.79 1.05 -11.09
C VAL A 150 2.22 0.62 -10.82
N VAL A 151 3.11 0.73 -11.81
CA VAL A 151 4.54 0.44 -11.62
C VAL A 151 5.17 1.42 -10.65
N ALA A 152 4.89 2.72 -10.80
CA ALA A 152 5.36 3.75 -9.89
C ALA A 152 4.90 3.49 -8.45
N ALA A 153 3.61 3.22 -8.23
CA ALA A 153 3.05 2.92 -6.91
C ALA A 153 3.69 1.66 -6.28
N THR A 154 3.94 0.63 -7.08
CA THR A 154 4.60 -0.61 -6.64
C THR A 154 6.03 -0.34 -6.15
N ILE A 155 6.82 0.40 -6.93
CA ILE A 155 8.21 0.74 -6.58
C ILE A 155 8.24 1.67 -5.36
N VAL A 156 7.40 2.72 -5.36
CA VAL A 156 7.35 3.68 -4.25
C VAL A 156 6.91 3.00 -2.96
N ALA A 157 5.92 2.11 -2.99
CA ALA A 157 5.51 1.38 -1.79
C ALA A 157 6.65 0.53 -1.20
N ALA A 158 7.46 -0.12 -2.04
CA ALA A 158 8.64 -0.86 -1.60
C ALA A 158 9.73 0.04 -1.00
N LEU A 159 9.97 1.20 -1.61
CA LEU A 159 10.93 2.19 -1.09
C LEU A 159 10.46 2.81 0.24
N LEU A 160 9.17 3.16 0.34
CA LEU A 160 8.58 3.68 1.57
C LEU A 160 8.68 2.65 2.70
N ASN A 161 8.45 1.36 2.42
CA ASN A 161 8.65 0.30 3.41
C ASN A 161 10.09 0.26 3.94
N GLY A 162 11.09 0.36 3.06
CA GLY A 162 12.49 0.44 3.47
C GLY A 162 12.79 1.67 4.36
N ALA A 163 12.26 2.84 3.99
CA ALA A 163 12.39 4.06 4.79
C ALA A 163 11.76 3.90 6.19
N VAL A 164 10.57 3.31 6.25
CA VAL A 164 9.85 3.04 7.50
C VAL A 164 10.62 2.06 8.39
N ILE A 165 11.16 0.97 7.83
CA ILE A 165 11.99 0.01 8.57
C ILE A 165 13.22 0.72 9.15
N THR A 166 13.86 1.59 8.37
CA THR A 166 15.03 2.35 8.81
C THR A 166 14.69 3.27 9.98
N ILE A 167 13.57 4.00 9.90
CA ILE A 167 13.07 4.85 10.99
C ILE A 167 12.76 4.01 12.24
N GLY A 168 12.13 2.84 12.06
CA GLY A 168 11.85 1.91 13.14
C GLY A 168 13.12 1.44 13.85
N LEU A 169 14.12 0.99 13.09
CA LEU A 169 15.40 0.51 13.64
C LEU A 169 16.20 1.61 14.34
N VAL A 170 16.25 2.81 13.77
CA VAL A 170 16.94 3.97 14.36
C VAL A 170 16.21 4.46 15.60
N GLY A 171 14.88 4.56 15.56
CA GLY A 171 14.07 4.93 16.71
C GLY A 171 14.19 3.91 17.85
N GLY A 172 14.19 2.62 17.52
CA GLY A 172 14.45 1.53 18.46
C GLY A 172 15.85 1.59 19.07
N PHE A 173 16.88 1.92 18.28
CA PHE A 173 18.25 2.06 18.75
C PHE A 173 18.36 3.20 19.77
N VAL A 174 17.82 4.37 19.43
CA VAL A 174 17.88 5.55 20.32
C VAL A 174 17.22 5.25 21.66
N PHE A 175 16.07 4.60 21.67
CA PHE A 175 15.40 4.26 22.92
C PHE A 175 16.15 3.18 23.73
N SER A 176 16.53 2.08 23.09
CA SER A 176 17.17 0.96 23.78
C SER A 176 18.52 1.37 24.39
N VAL A 177 19.29 2.17 23.67
CA VAL A 177 20.63 2.59 24.12
C VAL A 177 20.56 3.75 25.12
N PHE A 178 19.80 4.81 24.84
CA PHE A 178 19.81 6.01 25.69
C PHE A 178 18.85 5.94 26.88
N ILE A 179 17.75 5.17 26.78
CA ILE A 179 16.72 5.12 27.83
C ILE A 179 16.79 3.81 28.62
N GLN A 180 16.97 2.66 27.95
CA GLN A 180 17.03 1.37 28.63
C GLN A 180 18.47 0.94 29.02
N HIS A 181 19.48 1.73 28.65
CA HIS A 181 20.88 1.47 28.94
C HIS A 181 21.41 0.12 28.38
N VAL A 182 20.82 -0.37 27.29
CA VAL A 182 21.34 -1.52 26.55
C VAL A 182 22.63 -1.10 25.84
N SER A 183 23.65 -1.96 25.83
CA SER A 183 24.87 -1.64 25.09
C SER A 183 24.59 -1.52 23.60
N ALA A 184 25.13 -0.47 22.95
CA ALA A 184 24.96 -0.27 21.51
C ALA A 184 25.44 -1.48 20.68
N GLY A 185 26.50 -2.15 21.15
CA GLY A 185 27.00 -3.39 20.57
C GLY A 185 26.01 -4.55 20.68
N ALA A 186 25.35 -4.73 21.83
CA ALA A 186 24.33 -5.77 22.00
C ALA A 186 23.12 -5.52 21.09
N TYR A 187 22.64 -4.28 20.99
CA TYR A 187 21.52 -3.96 20.11
C TYR A 187 21.86 -4.28 18.65
N VAL A 188 22.97 -3.75 18.12
CA VAL A 188 23.35 -3.96 16.72
C VAL A 188 23.68 -5.44 16.44
N GLY A 189 24.35 -6.12 17.38
CA GLY A 189 24.69 -7.53 17.25
C GLY A 189 23.48 -8.47 17.29
N THR A 190 22.38 -8.07 17.92
CA THR A 190 21.16 -8.89 18.02
C THR A 190 20.12 -8.57 16.95
N LEU A 191 20.30 -7.50 16.14
CA LEU A 191 19.38 -7.16 15.05
C LEU A 191 19.11 -8.35 14.11
N THR A 192 20.15 -9.11 13.75
CA THR A 192 20.03 -10.24 12.82
C THR A 192 19.77 -11.58 13.50
N LEU A 193 19.49 -11.58 14.82
CA LEU A 193 19.31 -12.81 15.58
C LEU A 193 18.02 -13.55 15.19
N VAL A 194 16.94 -12.79 14.96
CA VAL A 194 15.61 -13.33 14.61
C VAL A 194 15.05 -12.77 13.30
N THR A 195 15.68 -11.75 12.72
CA THR A 195 15.33 -11.21 11.41
C THR A 195 16.51 -11.27 10.46
N GLY A 196 16.39 -12.08 9.42
CA GLY A 196 17.35 -12.19 8.35
C GLY A 196 16.84 -11.62 7.04
N LEU A 197 17.46 -12.08 5.96
CA LEU A 197 17.03 -11.77 4.59
C LEU A 197 15.59 -12.26 4.28
N PRO A 198 15.10 -13.41 4.77
CA PRO A 198 13.73 -13.87 4.46
C PRO A 198 12.66 -12.89 4.92
N GLU A 199 12.75 -12.36 6.14
CA GLU A 199 11.77 -11.41 6.69
C GLU A 199 11.76 -10.10 5.89
N VAL A 200 12.94 -9.62 5.50
CA VAL A 200 13.08 -8.41 4.67
C VAL A 200 12.49 -8.63 3.29
N ILE A 201 12.78 -9.76 2.64
CA ILE A 201 12.22 -10.09 1.32
C ILE A 201 10.70 -10.19 1.39
N ILE A 202 10.16 -10.88 2.41
CA ILE A 202 8.71 -10.98 2.62
C ILE A 202 8.09 -9.59 2.80
N SER A 203 8.74 -8.72 3.58
CA SER A 203 8.30 -7.33 3.79
C SER A 203 8.29 -6.52 2.49
N VAL A 204 9.34 -6.63 1.68
CA VAL A 204 9.44 -5.98 0.36
C VAL A 204 8.37 -6.51 -0.59
N VAL A 205 8.16 -7.82 -0.66
CA VAL A 205 7.12 -8.43 -1.53
C VAL A 205 5.71 -7.98 -1.10
N LYS A 206 5.44 -7.91 0.21
CA LYS A 206 4.18 -7.37 0.75
C LYS A 206 3.98 -5.92 0.32
N SER A 207 4.96 -5.06 0.58
CA SER A 207 4.89 -3.63 0.24
C SER A 207 4.72 -3.39 -1.26
N ALA A 208 5.42 -4.14 -2.12
CA ALA A 208 5.23 -4.10 -3.56
C ALA A 208 3.79 -4.51 -3.96
N THR A 209 3.26 -5.58 -3.36
CA THR A 209 1.87 -6.01 -3.59
C THR A 209 0.87 -4.94 -3.18
N PHE A 210 1.13 -4.24 -2.07
CA PHE A 210 0.27 -3.14 -1.62
C PHE A 210 0.28 -1.97 -2.61
N GLY A 211 1.47 -1.59 -3.11
CA GLY A 211 1.59 -0.57 -4.16
C GLY A 211 0.88 -0.95 -5.46
N LEU A 212 0.96 -2.23 -5.86
CA LEU A 212 0.25 -2.75 -7.02
C LEU A 212 -1.28 -2.61 -6.86
N ILE A 213 -1.83 -3.11 -5.75
CA ILE A 213 -3.28 -3.07 -5.48
C ILE A 213 -3.75 -1.62 -5.37
N ALA A 214 -3.05 -0.78 -4.60
CA ALA A 214 -3.37 0.62 -4.41
C ALA A 214 -3.37 1.39 -5.75
N GLY A 215 -2.36 1.15 -6.59
CA GLY A 215 -2.28 1.72 -7.92
C GLY A 215 -3.44 1.30 -8.81
N LEU A 216 -3.80 0.01 -8.81
CA LEU A 216 -4.91 -0.52 -9.62
C LEU A 216 -6.27 0.05 -9.16
N VAL A 217 -6.54 0.05 -7.85
CA VAL A 217 -7.79 0.57 -7.29
C VAL A 217 -7.90 2.07 -7.55
N GLY A 218 -6.84 2.83 -7.28
CA GLY A 218 -6.82 4.28 -7.55
C GLY A 218 -7.02 4.61 -9.02
N CYS A 219 -6.40 3.84 -9.93
CA CYS A 219 -6.58 4.03 -11.37
C CYS A 219 -8.00 3.70 -11.83
N TYR A 220 -8.53 2.56 -11.41
CA TYR A 220 -9.88 2.14 -11.78
C TYR A 220 -10.93 3.14 -11.32
N ARG A 221 -10.86 3.57 -10.05
CA ARG A 221 -11.79 4.54 -9.48
C ARG A 221 -11.66 5.92 -10.11
N GLY A 222 -10.44 6.36 -10.42
CA GLY A 222 -10.21 7.60 -11.14
C GLY A 222 -10.82 7.59 -12.54
N LEU A 223 -10.56 6.54 -13.33
CA LEU A 223 -11.08 6.42 -14.70
C LEU A 223 -12.60 6.26 -14.79
N THR A 224 -13.23 5.72 -13.75
CA THR A 224 -14.69 5.50 -13.69
C THR A 224 -15.46 6.62 -12.98
N THR A 225 -14.77 7.72 -12.62
CA THR A 225 -15.38 8.84 -11.92
C THR A 225 -16.43 9.55 -12.78
N LYS A 226 -17.59 9.86 -12.19
CA LYS A 226 -18.71 10.57 -12.82
C LYS A 226 -19.31 11.59 -11.85
N GLY A 227 -19.99 12.61 -12.38
CA GLY A 227 -20.68 13.62 -11.55
C GLY A 227 -19.85 14.87 -11.23
N GLY A 228 -18.93 15.24 -12.12
CA GLY A 228 -18.14 16.47 -12.03
C GLY A 228 -17.22 16.52 -10.79
N PRO A 229 -16.86 17.72 -10.31
CA PRO A 229 -15.93 17.88 -9.19
C PRO A 229 -16.36 17.17 -7.89
N LYS A 230 -17.68 17.15 -7.61
CA LYS A 230 -18.23 16.41 -6.46
C LYS A 230 -18.03 14.89 -6.60
N GLY A 231 -18.20 14.38 -7.82
CA GLY A 231 -17.94 13.00 -8.17
C GLY A 231 -16.51 12.55 -7.89
N VAL A 232 -15.52 13.42 -8.17
CA VAL A 232 -14.11 13.15 -7.85
C VAL A 232 -13.91 12.99 -6.35
N GLY A 233 -14.48 13.87 -5.53
CA GLY A 233 -14.40 13.77 -4.07
C GLY A 233 -15.01 12.46 -3.54
N THR A 234 -16.16 12.05 -4.07
CA THR A 234 -16.78 10.76 -3.73
C THR A 234 -15.90 9.58 -4.14
N ALA A 235 -15.35 9.59 -5.35
CA ALA A 235 -14.47 8.53 -5.84
C ALA A 235 -13.18 8.41 -5.02
N VAL A 236 -12.60 9.53 -4.57
CA VAL A 236 -11.43 9.55 -3.69
C VAL A 236 -11.73 8.89 -2.34
N ASN A 237 -12.86 9.21 -1.71
CA ASN A 237 -13.27 8.61 -0.45
C ASN A 237 -13.54 7.09 -0.59
N GLU A 238 -14.23 6.69 -1.65
CA GLU A 238 -14.47 5.26 -1.94
C GLU A 238 -13.17 4.51 -2.21
N THR A 239 -12.22 5.14 -2.92
CA THR A 239 -10.87 4.57 -3.16
C THR A 239 -10.15 4.31 -1.86
N LEU A 240 -10.15 5.28 -0.94
CA LEU A 240 -9.52 5.13 0.37
C LEU A 240 -10.10 3.93 1.13
N VAL A 241 -11.43 3.82 1.24
CA VAL A 241 -12.10 2.74 1.95
C VAL A 241 -11.78 1.38 1.33
N LEU A 242 -11.89 1.27 -0.01
CA LEU A 242 -11.58 0.04 -0.74
C LEU A 242 -10.13 -0.38 -0.57
N CYS A 243 -9.18 0.56 -0.69
CA CYS A 243 -7.76 0.29 -0.48
C CYS A 243 -7.48 -0.17 0.95
N VAL A 244 -8.00 0.52 1.97
CA VAL A 244 -7.78 0.12 3.38
C VAL A 244 -8.25 -1.31 3.59
N ILE A 245 -9.49 -1.66 3.21
CA ILE A 245 -10.03 -3.01 3.39
C ILE A 245 -9.20 -4.05 2.62
N ALA A 246 -8.92 -3.79 1.33
CA ALA A 246 -8.19 -4.74 0.48
C ALA A 246 -6.74 -4.94 0.94
N LEU A 247 -6.05 -3.87 1.31
CA LEU A 247 -4.66 -3.92 1.71
C LEU A 247 -4.48 -4.55 3.09
N PHE A 248 -5.35 -4.26 4.07
CA PHE A 248 -5.34 -4.96 5.36
C PHE A 248 -5.65 -6.45 5.20
N ALA A 249 -6.66 -6.81 4.41
CA ALA A 249 -6.96 -8.22 4.13
C ALA A 249 -5.77 -8.93 3.45
N THR A 250 -5.15 -8.27 2.46
CA THR A 250 -3.95 -8.80 1.80
C THR A 250 -2.79 -8.92 2.77
N ASN A 251 -2.60 -7.97 3.68
CA ASN A 251 -1.57 -8.03 4.71
C ASN A 251 -1.75 -9.24 5.63
N VAL A 252 -2.97 -9.53 6.07
CA VAL A 252 -3.26 -10.72 6.89
C VAL A 252 -2.91 -12.00 6.12
N VAL A 253 -3.40 -12.15 4.89
CA VAL A 253 -3.13 -13.33 4.05
C VAL A 253 -1.64 -13.52 3.80
N LEU A 254 -0.93 -12.48 3.37
CA LEU A 254 0.51 -12.54 3.11
C LEU A 254 1.32 -12.75 4.39
N THR A 255 0.82 -12.29 5.55
CA THR A 255 1.47 -12.57 6.84
C THR A 255 1.31 -14.02 7.23
N THR A 256 0.13 -14.61 7.09
CA THR A 256 -0.08 -16.04 7.34
C THR A 256 0.80 -16.89 6.43
N ILE A 257 0.88 -16.55 5.15
CA ILE A 257 1.75 -17.25 4.19
C ILE A 257 3.23 -17.05 4.57
N GLY A 258 3.64 -15.81 4.83
CA GLY A 258 5.02 -15.47 5.18
C GLY A 258 5.51 -16.17 6.45
N VAL A 259 4.66 -16.30 7.49
CA VAL A 259 4.99 -17.05 8.71
C VAL A 259 5.22 -18.53 8.38
N ARG A 260 4.40 -19.14 7.52
CA ARG A 260 4.58 -20.55 7.12
C ARG A 260 5.90 -20.79 6.37
N PHE A 261 6.38 -19.81 5.61
CA PHE A 261 7.67 -19.89 4.92
C PHE A 261 8.86 -19.51 5.81
N GLY A 262 8.69 -18.56 6.75
CA GLY A 262 9.75 -18.04 7.61
C GLY A 262 10.03 -18.88 8.86
N THR A 263 9.01 -19.50 9.46
CA THR A 263 9.20 -20.46 10.57
C THR A 263 9.41 -21.89 10.06
N GLY A 264 9.98 -22.04 8.86
CA GLY A 264 10.44 -23.32 8.37
C GLY A 264 11.45 -23.88 9.37
N HIS A 265 11.20 -25.10 9.82
CA HIS A 265 12.32 -26.01 9.97
C HIS A 265 13.13 -26.04 8.66
#